data_AF-A0A850BMJ4-F1
#
_entry.id   AF-A0A850BMJ4-F1
#
_cell.length_a   1.000
_cell.length_b   1.000
_cell.length_c   1.000
_cell.angle_alpha   90.00
_cell.angle_beta   90.00
_cell.angle_gamma   90.00
#
_symmetry.space_group_name_H-M   'P 1'
#
loop_
_entity.id
_entity.type
_entity.pdbx_description
1 polymer ?
#
loop_
_entity_poly.entity_id
_entity_poly.type
_entity_poly.pdbx_seq_one_letter_code
_entity_poly.pdbx_strand_id
1 'polypeptide(L)'
;MLRKVQPPDFRYVWLTPGASSAAVTMAVCSLGTAGLGVSLWSADPQPLSLGLTLGLGTVTALVLARNERRSALFQRERAREVTMAVVPWGIIVAPETEPRVLRWPAVKKVSVDVTHTLRGGTPVIISSLVTVQTEREILAGRAPGAVGLESLVANLDAYAEEASRPPARDLEGSNAAGDDATEPVARELVKLAEELCSSGPGAARLRLPAGGYRSISTRRAPPETLDELKEAMYSSADAPADPRPLAAILAGMLDARELVPDLLRLVSSPHPMVAAFAKASAIRLGAPRSRAGTLSEISPFLFDEDLDAIRTWAGEVDEPL
;
A
#
# COMPACT_ATOMS: atom_id res chain seq x y z
N MET A 1 22.13 9.04 -1.54
CA MET A 1 21.62 7.85 -2.27
C MET A 1 20.33 7.43 -1.61
N LEU A 2 19.19 7.84 -2.18
CA LEU A 2 17.88 7.41 -1.70
C LEU A 2 17.76 5.89 -1.90
N ARG A 3 17.41 5.19 -0.82
CA ARG A 3 17.23 3.72 -0.85
C ARG A 3 16.06 3.44 -1.77
N LYS A 4 16.27 2.61 -2.81
CA LYS A 4 15.18 2.13 -3.67
C LYS A 4 14.11 1.50 -2.78
N VAL A 5 12.92 2.11 -2.78
CA VAL A 5 11.79 1.64 -1.99
C VAL A 5 11.45 0.23 -2.45
N GLN A 6 11.38 -0.72 -1.51
CA GLN A 6 10.97 -2.07 -1.85
C GLN A 6 9.48 -2.06 -2.20
N PRO A 7 9.03 -2.78 -3.24
CA PRO A 7 7.61 -2.86 -3.51
C PRO A 7 6.87 -3.54 -2.34
N PRO A 8 5.60 -3.16 -2.11
CA PRO A 8 4.71 -3.89 -1.21
C PRO A 8 4.71 -5.40 -1.51
N ASP A 9 4.96 -6.21 -0.49
CA ASP A 9 4.96 -7.68 -0.55
C ASP A 9 3.61 -8.31 -0.16
N PHE A 10 2.66 -7.48 0.26
CA PHE A 10 1.28 -7.85 0.54
C PHE A 10 0.38 -7.48 -0.65
N ARG A 11 -0.67 -8.27 -0.90
CA ARG A 11 -1.68 -7.99 -1.96
C ARG A 11 -3.01 -7.52 -1.40
N TYR A 12 -3.52 -8.24 -0.40
CA TYR A 12 -4.81 -7.95 0.19
C TYR A 12 -4.86 -8.52 1.60
N VAL A 13 -4.93 -7.66 2.61
CA VAL A 13 -5.04 -8.06 4.02
C VAL A 13 -6.38 -7.60 4.54
N TRP A 14 -7.31 -8.55 4.68
CA TRP A 14 -8.63 -8.30 5.25
C TRP A 14 -8.57 -8.25 6.77
N LEU A 15 -9.21 -7.24 7.35
CA LEU A 15 -9.25 -7.00 8.79
C LEU A 15 -10.70 -6.86 9.23
N THR A 16 -11.08 -7.60 10.27
CA THR A 16 -12.41 -7.57 10.88
C THR A 16 -12.37 -6.79 12.21
N PRO A 17 -13.47 -6.16 12.62
CA PRO A 17 -13.56 -5.55 13.95
C PRO A 17 -13.38 -6.64 15.03
N GLY A 18 -12.83 -6.25 16.18
CA GLY A 18 -12.76 -7.15 17.33
C GLY A 18 -14.16 -7.45 17.87
N ALA A 19 -14.31 -8.59 18.54
CA ALA A 19 -15.44 -8.74 19.46
C ALA A 19 -15.29 -7.64 20.51
N SER A 20 -16.25 -6.71 20.55
CA SER A 20 -16.18 -5.54 21.42
C SER A 20 -15.89 -5.97 22.87
N SER A 21 -15.02 -5.23 23.55
CA SER A 21 -14.61 -5.57 24.93
C SER A 21 -15.80 -5.71 25.88
N ALA A 22 -16.94 -5.08 25.58
CA ALA A 22 -18.20 -5.23 26.34
C ALA A 22 -18.65 -6.70 26.46
N ALA A 23 -18.46 -7.53 25.42
CA ALA A 23 -18.79 -8.95 25.47
C ALA A 23 -17.79 -9.76 26.33
N VAL A 24 -16.53 -9.33 26.42
CA VAL A 24 -15.49 -10.01 27.20
C VAL A 24 -15.52 -9.57 28.68
N THR A 25 -15.82 -8.30 28.98
CA THR A 25 -15.96 -7.81 30.35
C THR A 25 -17.15 -8.46 31.07
N MET A 26 -18.25 -8.73 30.36
CA MET A 26 -19.38 -9.51 30.88
C MET A 26 -19.00 -10.95 31.26
N ALA A 27 -17.98 -11.53 30.61
CA ALA A 27 -17.50 -12.88 30.92
C ALA A 27 -16.45 -12.92 32.06
N VAL A 28 -15.78 -11.80 32.36
CA VAL A 28 -14.79 -11.72 33.45
C VAL A 28 -15.45 -11.33 34.78
N CYS A 29 -16.54 -10.55 34.75
CA CYS A 29 -17.29 -10.20 35.96
C CYS A 29 -17.95 -11.41 36.67
N SER A 30 -18.09 -12.56 36.01
CA SER A 30 -18.61 -13.78 36.62
C SER A 30 -17.55 -14.64 37.32
N LEU A 31 -16.24 -14.37 37.12
CA LEU A 31 -15.14 -15.15 37.73
C LEU A 31 -14.39 -14.38 38.84
N GLY A 32 -14.62 -13.07 38.97
CA GLY A 32 -13.91 -12.19 39.91
C GLY A 32 -14.38 -12.19 41.37
N THR A 33 -15.44 -12.91 41.72
CA THR A 33 -15.98 -12.95 43.10
C THR A 33 -15.51 -14.13 43.95
N ALA A 34 -14.62 -15.00 43.44
CA ALA A 34 -14.11 -16.16 44.18
C ALA A 34 -12.65 -16.05 44.68
N GLY A 35 -11.91 -15.01 44.29
CA GLY A 35 -10.43 -14.97 44.44
C GLY A 35 -9.85 -14.05 45.51
N LEU A 36 -10.65 -13.38 46.34
CA LEU A 36 -10.18 -12.42 47.35
C LEU A 36 -10.34 -12.94 48.80
N GLY A 37 -9.93 -14.18 49.05
CA GLY A 37 -10.09 -14.81 50.38
C GLY A 37 -8.84 -15.32 51.09
N VAL A 38 -7.67 -15.45 50.44
CA VAL A 38 -6.62 -16.37 50.98
C VAL A 38 -5.25 -15.73 51.27
N SER A 39 -4.93 -14.51 50.86
CA SER A 39 -3.56 -13.98 51.01
C SER A 39 -3.28 -13.07 52.23
N LEU A 40 -4.23 -12.90 53.16
CA LEU A 40 -4.05 -12.00 54.32
C LEU A 40 -3.45 -12.68 55.56
N TRP A 41 -3.12 -13.97 55.53
CA TRP A 41 -2.83 -14.76 56.74
C TRP A 41 -1.47 -15.47 56.77
N SER A 42 -0.44 -14.95 56.10
CA SER A 42 0.93 -15.43 56.35
C SER A 42 2.01 -14.44 55.92
N ALA A 43 2.56 -13.68 56.88
CA ALA A 43 4.01 -13.53 57.07
C ALA A 43 4.34 -12.56 58.22
N ASP A 44 5.16 -13.05 59.15
CA ASP A 44 5.80 -12.35 60.27
C ASP A 44 6.99 -11.46 59.81
N PRO A 45 7.56 -10.59 60.68
CA PRO A 45 8.31 -9.40 60.27
C PRO A 45 9.86 -9.53 60.21
N GLN A 46 10.44 -8.90 59.17
CA GLN A 46 11.78 -8.22 59.08
C GLN A 46 13.05 -9.07 58.77
N PRO A 47 14.14 -8.51 58.16
CA PRO A 47 14.46 -7.09 57.94
C PRO A 47 14.79 -6.66 56.48
N LEU A 48 14.81 -5.33 56.32
CA LEU A 48 14.48 -4.50 55.16
C LEU A 48 15.63 -4.00 54.25
N SER A 49 16.83 -4.59 54.26
CA SER A 49 18.04 -3.84 53.84
C SER A 49 18.78 -4.30 52.57
N LEU A 50 18.35 -5.37 51.88
CA LEU A 50 18.98 -5.81 50.62
C LEU A 50 18.11 -5.63 49.35
N GLY A 51 16.87 -5.15 49.49
CA GLY A 51 15.94 -5.00 48.36
C GLY A 51 16.06 -3.71 47.54
N LEU A 52 16.81 -2.72 48.02
CA LEU A 52 16.72 -1.35 47.48
C LEU A 52 17.64 -1.05 46.28
N THR A 53 18.65 -1.86 45.99
CA THR A 53 19.59 -1.59 44.87
C THR A 53 19.27 -2.33 43.57
N LEU A 54 18.49 -3.43 43.62
CA LEU A 54 17.92 -4.08 42.41
C LEU A 54 16.56 -3.48 42.00
N GLY A 55 15.95 -2.66 42.86
CA GLY A 55 14.67 -2.01 42.59
C GLY A 55 14.75 -0.81 41.63
N LEU A 56 15.86 -0.06 41.60
CA LEU A 56 15.92 1.17 40.80
C LEU A 56 16.09 0.92 39.29
N GLY A 57 16.87 -0.08 38.88
CA GLY A 57 17.06 -0.41 37.45
C GLY A 57 15.85 -1.11 36.81
N THR A 58 15.14 -1.93 37.60
CA THR A 58 13.91 -2.60 37.15
C THR A 58 12.73 -1.64 37.09
N VAL A 59 12.66 -0.64 37.97
CA VAL A 59 11.60 0.38 37.96
C VAL A 59 11.72 1.31 36.75
N THR A 60 12.91 1.75 36.35
CA THR A 60 13.06 2.58 35.13
C THR A 60 12.71 1.81 33.84
N ALA A 61 13.09 0.53 33.74
CA ALA A 61 12.71 -0.32 32.62
C ALA A 61 11.19 -0.63 32.62
N LEU A 62 10.59 -0.85 33.79
CA LEU A 62 9.14 -1.03 33.94
C LEU A 62 8.35 0.25 33.66
N VAL A 63 8.90 1.44 33.97
CA VAL A 63 8.26 2.73 33.70
C VAL A 63 8.31 3.05 32.21
N LEU A 64 9.44 2.84 31.51
CA LEU A 64 9.53 2.99 30.05
C LEU A 64 8.65 1.96 29.32
N ALA A 65 8.71 0.68 29.71
CA ALA A 65 7.84 -0.35 29.16
C ALA A 65 6.35 -0.11 29.50
N ARG A 66 6.04 0.46 30.67
CA ARG A 66 4.66 0.89 31.00
C ARG A 66 4.23 2.12 30.23
N ASN A 67 5.12 3.04 29.89
CA ASN A 67 4.74 4.26 29.18
C ASN A 67 4.43 3.95 27.71
N GLU A 68 5.23 3.09 27.07
CA GLU A 68 4.91 2.57 25.74
C GLU A 68 3.65 1.70 25.74
N ARG A 69 3.50 0.81 26.75
CA ARG A 69 2.25 0.03 26.90
C ARG A 69 1.04 0.89 27.25
N ARG A 70 1.19 1.97 28.03
CA ARG A 70 0.10 2.90 28.32
C ARG A 70 -0.30 3.67 27.08
N SER A 71 0.66 4.16 26.28
CA SER A 71 0.36 4.79 25.00
C SER A 71 -0.35 3.83 24.04
N ALA A 72 0.10 2.57 23.97
CA ALA A 72 -0.58 1.54 23.18
C ALA A 72 -2.00 1.24 23.72
N LEU A 73 -2.19 1.16 25.04
CA LEU A 73 -3.50 0.94 25.66
C LEU A 73 -4.46 2.13 25.49
N PHE A 74 -3.98 3.37 25.68
CA PHE A 74 -4.76 4.59 25.47
C PHE A 74 -5.12 4.79 23.99
N GLN A 75 -4.21 4.44 23.07
CA GLN A 75 -4.54 4.44 21.64
C GLN A 75 -5.58 3.37 21.31
N ARG A 76 -5.51 2.20 21.95
CA ARG A 76 -6.50 1.12 21.81
C ARG A 76 -7.90 1.52 22.31
N GLU A 77 -7.99 2.30 23.38
CA GLU A 77 -9.26 2.81 23.91
C GLU A 77 -9.90 3.88 23.01
N ARG A 78 -9.11 4.60 22.20
CA ARG A 78 -9.62 5.60 21.24
C ARG A 78 -9.78 5.09 19.81
N ALA A 79 -9.28 3.88 19.52
CA ALA A 79 -9.35 3.32 18.18
C ALA A 79 -10.76 2.83 17.87
N ARG A 80 -11.32 3.31 16.76
CA ARG A 80 -12.59 2.82 16.24
C ARG A 80 -12.35 1.47 15.56
N GLU A 81 -12.91 0.40 16.09
CA GLU A 81 -12.85 -0.92 15.43
C GLU A 81 -13.75 -0.91 14.18
N VAL A 82 -13.17 -1.26 13.03
CA VAL A 82 -13.83 -1.23 11.72
C VAL A 82 -13.41 -2.43 10.87
N THR A 83 -14.28 -2.85 9.96
CA THR A 83 -13.87 -3.71 8.84
C THR A 83 -13.04 -2.88 7.87
N MET A 84 -11.85 -3.35 7.50
CA MET A 84 -11.03 -2.68 6.51
C MET A 84 -10.11 -3.67 5.78
N ALA A 85 -9.63 -3.27 4.60
CA ALA A 85 -8.65 -4.01 3.84
C ALA A 85 -7.41 -3.16 3.59
N VAL A 86 -6.22 -3.72 3.82
CA VAL A 86 -4.93 -3.10 3.46
C VAL A 86 -4.48 -3.67 2.11
N VAL A 87 -4.23 -2.80 1.14
CA VAL A 87 -3.84 -3.12 -0.24
C VAL A 87 -2.63 -2.30 -0.66
N PRO A 88 -1.88 -2.68 -1.72
CA PRO A 88 -0.66 -1.96 -2.12
C PRO A 88 -0.81 -0.45 -2.30
N TRP A 89 -1.99 0.03 -2.65
CA TRP A 89 -2.28 1.44 -2.97
C TRP A 89 -2.88 2.23 -1.81
N GLY A 90 -3.18 1.58 -0.68
CA GLY A 90 -3.74 2.20 0.51
C GLY A 90 -4.66 1.28 1.31
N ILE A 91 -5.70 1.85 1.92
CA ILE A 91 -6.58 1.17 2.86
C ILE A 91 -8.04 1.41 2.47
N ILE A 92 -8.87 0.37 2.41
CA ILE A 92 -10.31 0.48 2.16
C ILE A 92 -11.04 0.24 3.47
N VAL A 93 -11.76 1.23 3.97
CA VAL A 93 -12.54 1.17 5.22
C VAL A 93 -14.00 0.89 4.88
N ALA A 94 -14.63 -0.01 5.62
CA ALA A 94 -16.00 -0.49 5.37
C ALA A 94 -16.23 -0.97 3.92
N PRO A 95 -15.40 -1.90 3.41
CA PRO A 95 -15.40 -2.34 2.01
C PRO A 95 -16.75 -2.88 1.51
N GLU A 96 -17.61 -3.39 2.40
CA GLU A 96 -18.89 -4.04 2.04
C GLU A 96 -20.11 -3.09 2.06
N THR A 97 -19.98 -1.85 2.54
CA THR A 97 -21.15 -0.95 2.70
C THR A 97 -20.97 0.38 1.98
N GLU A 98 -20.04 1.21 2.48
CA GLU A 98 -19.75 2.55 1.95
C GLU A 98 -18.23 2.69 1.99
N PRO A 99 -17.53 2.22 0.93
CA PRO A 99 -16.08 2.10 0.96
C PRO A 99 -15.46 3.49 1.04
N ARG A 100 -14.76 3.75 2.15
CA ARG A 100 -13.97 4.97 2.31
C ARG A 100 -12.49 4.64 2.06
N VAL A 101 -11.87 5.43 1.19
CA VAL A 101 -10.52 5.12 0.68
C VAL A 101 -9.44 5.96 1.36
N LEU A 102 -8.57 5.23 2.05
CA LEU A 102 -7.31 5.53 2.71
C LEU A 102 -6.08 5.62 1.79
N ARG A 103 -5.84 6.66 0.99
CA ARG A 103 -4.55 6.74 0.23
C ARG A 103 -3.36 6.87 1.21
N TRP A 104 -2.20 6.31 0.85
CA TRP A 104 -1.01 6.36 1.73
C TRP A 104 -0.63 7.74 2.28
N PRO A 105 -0.71 8.84 1.51
CA PRO A 105 -0.43 10.19 2.05
C PRO A 105 -1.34 10.61 3.21
N ALA A 106 -2.54 10.04 3.32
CA ALA A 106 -3.49 10.30 4.41
C ALA A 106 -3.20 9.47 5.68
N VAL A 107 -2.33 8.47 5.59
CA VAL A 107 -1.99 7.55 6.68
C VAL A 107 -0.72 8.04 7.36
N LYS A 108 -0.82 8.41 8.64
CA LYS A 108 0.31 8.93 9.43
C LYS A 108 1.12 7.83 10.11
N LYS A 109 0.47 6.73 10.49
CA LYS A 109 1.13 5.61 11.14
C LYS A 109 0.33 4.33 10.94
N VAL A 110 1.03 3.22 10.72
CA VAL A 110 0.48 1.88 10.82
C VAL A 110 1.23 1.16 11.95
N SER A 111 0.50 0.45 12.80
CA SER A 111 1.08 -0.36 13.89
C SER A 111 0.43 -1.73 13.91
N VAL A 112 1.25 -2.76 14.11
CA VAL A 112 0.81 -4.16 14.11
C VAL A 112 1.19 -4.79 15.45
N ASP A 113 0.18 -5.08 16.26
CA ASP A 113 0.34 -5.74 17.54
C ASP A 113 -0.03 -7.22 17.41
N VAL A 114 0.94 -8.09 17.62
CA VAL A 114 0.77 -9.54 17.47
C VAL A 114 0.48 -10.19 18.82
N THR A 115 -0.55 -11.01 18.89
CA THR A 115 -0.90 -11.79 20.09
C THR A 115 -0.44 -13.23 19.93
N HIS A 116 0.39 -13.68 20.87
CA HIS A 116 0.95 -15.03 20.91
C HIS A 116 0.28 -15.89 21.97
N THR A 117 0.24 -17.20 21.75
CA THR A 117 0.02 -18.23 22.78
C THR A 117 1.16 -19.24 22.77
N LEU A 118 1.33 -19.99 23.85
CA LEU A 118 2.25 -21.11 23.89
C LEU A 118 1.50 -22.40 23.52
N ARG A 119 1.93 -23.05 22.44
CA ARG A 119 1.47 -24.41 22.09
C ARG A 119 2.65 -25.37 22.28
N GLY A 120 2.62 -26.16 23.35
CA GLY A 120 3.72 -27.07 23.69
C GLY A 120 5.05 -26.34 23.94
N GLY A 121 5.00 -25.15 24.55
CA GLY A 121 6.18 -24.31 24.81
C GLY A 121 6.66 -23.48 23.63
N THR A 122 6.09 -23.62 22.43
CA THR A 122 6.43 -22.80 21.26
C THR A 122 5.44 -21.64 21.11
N PRO A 123 5.90 -20.38 20.94
CA PRO A 123 5.01 -19.26 20.68
C PRO A 123 4.37 -19.38 19.29
N VAL A 124 3.04 -19.36 19.25
CA VAL A 124 2.22 -19.38 18.04
C VAL A 124 1.41 -18.10 17.98
N ILE A 125 1.43 -17.42 16.84
CA ILE A 125 0.63 -16.22 16.59
C ILE A 125 -0.82 -16.64 16.41
N ILE A 126 -1.71 -16.13 17.26
CA ILE A 126 -3.15 -16.39 17.15
C ILE A 126 -3.84 -15.28 16.36
N SER A 127 -3.46 -14.03 16.60
CA SER A 127 -4.10 -12.89 15.96
C SER A 127 -3.15 -11.70 15.89
N SER A 128 -3.40 -10.84 14.91
CA SER A 128 -2.74 -9.55 14.77
C SER A 128 -3.80 -8.44 14.84
N LEU A 129 -3.52 -7.40 15.62
CA LEU A 129 -4.29 -6.17 15.64
C LEU A 129 -3.52 -5.13 14.82
N VAL A 130 -4.16 -4.62 13.78
CA VAL A 130 -3.62 -3.56 12.94
C VAL A 130 -4.33 -2.26 13.32
N THR A 131 -3.53 -1.27 13.72
CA THR A 131 -3.99 0.07 14.04
C THR A 131 -3.49 1.04 12.98
N VAL A 132 -4.40 1.81 12.41
CA VAL A 132 -4.14 2.80 11.36
C VAL A 132 -4.46 4.17 11.93
N GLN A 133 -3.47 5.03 11.99
CA GLN A 133 -3.63 6.41 12.43
C GLN A 133 -3.62 7.33 11.22
N THR A 134 -4.67 8.14 11.12
CA THR A 134 -4.75 9.28 10.20
C THR A 134 -4.61 10.58 10.98
N GLU A 135 -4.72 11.71 10.30
CA GLU A 135 -4.75 13.02 10.97
C GLU A 135 -6.01 13.20 11.83
N ARG A 136 -7.14 12.60 11.43
CA ARG A 136 -8.46 12.86 12.05
C ARG A 136 -8.90 11.75 13.00
N GLU A 137 -8.47 10.52 12.78
CA GLU A 137 -8.97 9.36 13.51
C GLU A 137 -7.96 8.23 13.61
N ILE A 138 -8.25 7.28 14.52
CA ILE A 138 -7.52 6.04 14.70
C ILE A 138 -8.49 4.89 14.41
N LEU A 139 -8.15 4.04 13.44
CA LEU A 139 -8.91 2.87 13.03
C LEU A 139 -8.20 1.60 13.49
N ALA A 140 -8.95 0.57 13.88
CA ALA A 140 -8.41 -0.70 14.31
C ALA A 140 -9.15 -1.87 13.64
N GLY A 141 -8.39 -2.89 13.26
CA GLY A 141 -8.92 -4.11 12.64
C GLY A 141 -8.03 -5.29 12.98
N ARG A 142 -8.59 -6.49 12.98
CA ARG A 142 -7.91 -7.72 13.39
C ARG A 142 -7.90 -8.74 12.28
N ALA A 143 -6.84 -9.52 12.24
CA ALA A 143 -6.76 -10.70 11.39
C ALA A 143 -6.30 -11.91 12.22
N PRO A 144 -6.76 -13.12 11.87
CA PRO A 144 -6.22 -14.35 12.43
C PRO A 144 -4.77 -14.56 11.95
N GLY A 145 -3.89 -15.00 12.85
CA GLY A 145 -2.50 -15.26 12.50
C GLY A 145 -1.66 -13.99 12.26
N ALA A 146 -0.56 -14.16 11.52
CA ALA A 146 0.33 -13.08 11.10
C ALA A 146 -0.15 -12.44 9.79
N VAL A 147 0.00 -11.12 9.66
CA VAL A 147 -0.52 -10.33 8.53
C VAL A 147 0.51 -9.91 7.47
N GLY A 148 1.81 -10.14 7.70
CA GLY A 148 2.84 -9.85 6.70
C GLY A 148 2.95 -8.36 6.33
N LEU A 149 2.76 -7.45 7.29
CA LEU A 149 2.75 -6.00 7.07
C LEU A 149 4.05 -5.31 7.55
N GLU A 150 5.11 -6.08 7.79
CA GLU A 150 6.39 -5.57 8.29
C GLU A 150 7.03 -4.60 7.29
N SER A 151 6.98 -4.94 5.99
CA SER A 151 7.46 -4.07 4.92
C SER A 151 6.68 -2.76 4.85
N LEU A 152 5.35 -2.80 5.04
CA LEU A 152 4.52 -1.60 5.11
C LEU A 152 4.93 -0.69 6.26
N VAL A 153 5.05 -1.24 7.47
CA VAL A 153 5.41 -0.45 8.66
C VAL A 153 6.80 0.18 8.50
N ALA A 154 7.74 -0.54 7.88
CA ALA A 154 9.10 -0.06 7.66
C ALA A 154 9.23 1.00 6.55
N ASN A 155 8.34 1.01 5.56
CA ASN A 155 8.44 1.86 4.36
C ASN A 155 7.24 2.80 4.15
N LEU A 156 6.38 2.99 5.16
CA LEU A 156 5.15 3.78 5.05
C LEU A 156 5.39 5.19 4.49
N ASP A 157 6.38 5.90 5.02
CA ASP A 157 6.71 7.27 4.58
C ASP A 157 7.11 7.30 3.10
N ALA A 158 7.88 6.30 2.66
CA ALA A 158 8.31 6.19 1.28
C ALA A 158 7.16 5.81 0.33
N TYR A 159 6.22 4.98 0.78
CA TYR A 159 4.99 4.69 0.03
C TYR A 159 4.07 5.90 -0.05
N ALA A 160 3.97 6.68 1.03
CA ALA A 160 3.21 7.91 1.05
C ALA A 160 3.82 8.96 0.12
N GLU A 161 5.14 9.14 0.15
CA GLU A 161 5.86 10.02 -0.78
C GLU A 161 5.63 9.59 -2.24
N GLU A 162 5.87 8.32 -2.56
CA GLU A 162 5.69 7.79 -3.91
C GLU A 162 4.24 7.93 -4.41
N ALA A 163 3.25 7.64 -3.56
CA ALA A 163 1.83 7.75 -3.91
C ALA A 163 1.30 9.20 -3.96
N SER A 164 2.08 10.17 -3.48
CA SER A 164 1.73 11.59 -3.51
C SER A 164 2.26 12.33 -4.74
N ARG A 165 3.06 11.67 -5.59
CA ARG A 165 3.65 12.31 -6.76
C ARG A 165 2.67 12.36 -7.93
N PRO A 166 2.71 13.44 -8.73
CA PRO A 166 1.91 13.54 -9.93
C PRO A 166 2.45 12.65 -11.02
N PRO A 167 1.61 12.04 -11.86
CA PRO A 167 2.05 11.46 -13.11
C PRO A 167 2.78 12.49 -13.97
N ALA A 168 3.85 12.10 -14.65
CA ALA A 168 4.59 12.99 -15.52
C ALA A 168 4.05 12.99 -16.96
N ARG A 169 4.16 14.15 -17.62
CA ARG A 169 3.95 14.38 -19.05
C ARG A 169 5.20 14.08 -19.89
N ASP A 170 6.25 13.58 -19.27
CA ASP A 170 7.50 13.21 -19.93
C ASP A 170 8.17 12.02 -19.24
N LEU A 171 9.17 11.43 -19.91
CA LEU A 171 9.90 10.27 -19.38
C LEU A 171 10.96 10.68 -18.36
N GLU A 172 11.37 11.96 -18.37
CA GLU A 172 12.33 12.54 -17.44
C GLU A 172 11.70 12.91 -16.09
N GLY A 173 10.37 12.91 -15.97
CA GLY A 173 9.65 13.26 -14.75
C GLY A 173 9.69 14.75 -14.40
N SER A 174 9.97 15.62 -15.37
CA SER A 174 10.16 17.07 -15.16
C SER A 174 8.86 17.86 -15.22
N ASN A 175 7.86 17.37 -15.97
CA ASN A 175 6.59 18.05 -16.16
C ASN A 175 5.44 17.24 -15.55
N ALA A 176 4.80 17.75 -14.50
CA ALA A 176 3.64 17.12 -13.88
C ALA A 176 2.38 17.22 -14.76
N ALA A 177 1.53 16.18 -14.71
CA ALA A 177 0.18 16.16 -15.27
C ALA A 177 -0.84 16.44 -14.17
N GLY A 178 -1.77 17.36 -14.43
CA GLY A 178 -2.83 17.75 -13.48
C GLY A 178 -2.32 18.50 -12.24
N ASP A 179 -3.24 18.74 -11.30
CA ASP A 179 -2.98 19.35 -9.98
C ASP A 179 -2.85 18.32 -8.84
N ASP A 180 -2.68 17.04 -9.20
CA ASP A 180 -2.55 15.86 -8.33
C ASP A 180 -3.77 15.45 -7.50
N ALA A 181 -4.69 16.37 -7.22
CA ALA A 181 -5.68 16.19 -6.16
C ALA A 181 -7.12 16.22 -6.67
N THR A 182 -7.40 16.95 -7.74
CA THR A 182 -8.80 17.29 -8.10
C THR A 182 -9.20 16.93 -9.52
N GLU A 183 -8.26 16.57 -10.39
CA GLU A 183 -8.53 16.37 -11.81
C GLU A 183 -8.16 14.97 -12.31
N PRO A 184 -8.99 14.35 -13.18
CA PRO A 184 -8.64 13.11 -13.88
C PRO A 184 -7.56 13.38 -14.94
N VAL A 185 -6.52 12.55 -14.99
CA VAL A 185 -5.32 12.74 -15.82
C VAL A 185 -5.08 11.62 -16.85
N ALA A 186 -5.75 10.48 -16.74
CA ALA A 186 -5.48 9.31 -17.57
C ALA A 186 -5.70 9.57 -19.06
N ARG A 187 -6.78 10.29 -19.42
CA ARG A 187 -7.06 10.66 -20.81
C ARG A 187 -5.97 11.56 -21.40
N GLU A 188 -5.45 12.47 -20.59
CA GLU A 188 -4.35 13.36 -20.99
C GLU A 188 -3.09 12.55 -21.28
N LEU A 189 -2.71 11.63 -20.38
CA LEU A 189 -1.54 10.78 -20.52
C LEU A 189 -1.63 9.86 -21.75
N VAL A 190 -2.80 9.27 -22.01
CA VAL A 190 -3.02 8.45 -23.20
C VAL A 190 -2.89 9.29 -24.48
N LYS A 191 -3.51 10.46 -24.53
CA LYS A 191 -3.41 11.37 -25.68
C LYS A 191 -1.96 11.81 -25.93
N LEU A 192 -1.23 12.13 -24.86
CA LEU A 192 0.18 12.48 -24.95
C LEU A 192 1.01 11.31 -25.52
N ALA A 193 0.77 10.09 -25.06
CA ALA A 193 1.45 8.90 -25.57
C ALA A 193 1.13 8.65 -27.06
N GLU A 194 -0.12 8.88 -27.48
CA GLU A 194 -0.54 8.87 -28.88
C GLU A 194 0.21 9.92 -29.72
N GLU A 195 0.30 11.16 -29.22
CA GLU A 195 1.05 12.24 -29.88
C GLU A 195 2.55 11.90 -30.00
N LEU A 196 3.15 11.30 -28.97
CA LEU A 196 4.54 10.85 -28.99
C LEU A 196 4.79 9.74 -30.02
N CYS A 197 3.85 8.80 -30.17
CA CYS A 197 3.99 7.70 -31.13
C CYS A 197 3.66 8.11 -32.58
N SER A 198 2.76 9.08 -32.77
CA SER A 198 2.22 9.43 -34.09
C SER A 198 2.87 10.64 -34.75
N SER A 199 3.49 11.54 -33.98
CA SER A 199 4.12 12.75 -34.52
C SER A 199 5.60 12.53 -34.91
N GLY A 200 6.08 13.30 -35.88
CA GLY A 200 7.51 13.31 -36.26
C GLY A 200 8.44 13.71 -35.10
N PRO A 201 8.17 14.81 -34.38
CA PRO A 201 8.94 15.20 -33.19
C PRO A 201 8.89 14.16 -32.07
N GLY A 202 7.72 13.56 -31.82
CA GLY A 202 7.56 12.50 -30.82
C GLY A 202 8.35 11.24 -31.16
N ALA A 203 8.29 10.82 -32.43
CA ALA A 203 9.08 9.70 -32.93
C ALA A 203 10.59 9.97 -32.78
N ALA A 204 11.05 11.19 -33.08
CA ALA A 204 12.45 11.57 -32.85
C ALA A 204 12.84 11.52 -31.37
N ARG A 205 11.97 12.00 -30.47
CA ARG A 205 12.19 11.97 -29.02
C ARG A 205 12.30 10.54 -28.49
N LEU A 206 11.43 9.66 -28.95
CA LEU A 206 11.45 8.23 -28.61
C LEU A 206 12.47 7.43 -29.43
N ARG A 207 13.31 8.07 -30.26
CA ARG A 207 14.27 7.42 -31.17
C ARG A 207 13.64 6.36 -32.09
N LEU A 208 12.36 6.51 -32.40
CA LEU A 208 11.65 5.60 -33.30
C LEU A 208 12.14 5.82 -34.74
N PRO A 209 12.22 4.74 -35.55
CA PRO A 209 12.57 4.87 -36.95
C PRO A 209 11.56 5.79 -37.67
N ALA A 210 12.07 6.62 -38.59
CA ALA A 210 11.24 7.48 -39.42
C ALA A 210 10.26 6.61 -40.22
N GLY A 211 8.99 6.57 -39.83
CA GLY A 211 8.02 5.76 -40.53
C GLY A 211 7.36 6.53 -41.65
N GLY A 212 7.25 5.87 -42.80
CA GLY A 212 6.37 6.33 -43.87
C GLY A 212 4.90 6.27 -43.46
N TYR A 213 4.05 6.98 -44.21
CA TYR A 213 2.61 7.18 -44.00
C TYR A 213 1.78 5.90 -43.76
N ARG A 214 2.33 4.71 -44.04
CA ARG A 214 1.65 3.40 -43.92
C ARG A 214 2.14 2.50 -42.78
N SER A 215 3.11 2.94 -41.96
CA SER A 215 3.86 2.05 -41.04
C SER A 215 3.49 2.14 -39.55
N ILE A 216 2.47 2.92 -39.19
CA ILE A 216 2.16 3.22 -37.77
C ILE A 216 1.82 1.95 -36.97
N SER A 217 1.19 0.95 -37.60
CA SER A 217 0.75 -0.29 -36.92
C SER A 217 1.83 -1.36 -36.74
N THR A 218 3.09 -1.13 -37.17
CA THR A 218 4.15 -2.17 -37.16
C THR A 218 5.50 -1.68 -36.61
N ARG A 219 5.56 -0.49 -36.02
CA ARG A 219 6.81 -0.01 -35.41
C ARG A 219 7.07 -0.72 -34.09
N ARG A 220 7.85 -1.79 -34.16
CA ARG A 220 8.52 -2.35 -32.99
C ARG A 220 9.48 -1.29 -32.43
N ALA A 221 9.45 -1.07 -31.12
CA ALA A 221 10.41 -0.21 -30.44
C ALA A 221 11.85 -0.71 -30.67
N PRO A 222 12.79 0.16 -31.09
CA PRO A 222 14.20 -0.21 -31.14
C PRO A 222 14.77 -0.38 -29.71
N PRO A 223 15.90 -1.08 -29.56
CA PRO A 223 16.49 -1.38 -28.25
C PRO A 223 16.74 -0.13 -27.39
N GLU A 224 17.16 0.98 -28.01
CA GLU A 224 17.43 2.23 -27.31
C GLU A 224 16.17 2.81 -26.66
N THR A 225 15.01 2.72 -27.34
CA THR A 225 13.72 3.12 -26.77
C THR A 225 13.29 2.18 -25.64
N LEU A 226 13.54 0.88 -25.78
CA LEU A 226 13.23 -0.09 -24.71
C LEU A 226 14.05 0.21 -23.45
N ASP A 227 15.33 0.54 -23.61
CA ASP A 227 16.20 0.91 -22.50
C ASP A 227 15.75 2.21 -21.83
N GLU A 228 15.36 3.24 -22.60
CA GLU A 228 14.79 4.48 -22.06
C GLU A 228 13.47 4.24 -21.29
N LEU A 229 12.54 3.46 -21.85
CA LEU A 229 11.29 3.12 -21.17
C LEU A 229 11.54 2.32 -19.90
N LYS A 230 12.49 1.39 -19.93
CA LYS A 230 12.88 0.61 -18.77
C LYS A 230 13.49 1.48 -17.69
N GLU A 231 14.39 2.41 -18.05
CA GLU A 231 14.96 3.37 -17.12
C GLU A 231 13.88 4.24 -16.47
N ALA A 232 12.94 4.76 -17.25
CA ALA A 232 11.79 5.51 -16.75
C ALA A 232 10.92 4.69 -15.79
N MET A 233 10.69 3.39 -16.06
CA MET A 233 9.97 2.48 -15.16
C MET A 233 10.69 2.26 -13.83
N TYR A 234 12.01 2.39 -13.79
CA TYR A 234 12.83 2.22 -12.58
C TYR A 234 13.15 3.53 -11.84
N SER A 235 13.04 4.67 -12.51
CA SER A 235 13.27 6.00 -11.94
C SER A 235 12.10 6.35 -11.01
N SER A 236 12.27 6.13 -9.71
CA SER A 236 11.23 6.36 -8.69
C SER A 236 11.70 7.26 -7.54
N ALA A 237 12.85 7.95 -7.61
CA ALA A 237 13.39 8.62 -6.42
C ALA A 237 13.60 10.13 -6.56
N ASP A 238 14.07 10.63 -7.71
CA ASP A 238 14.64 11.99 -7.75
C ASP A 238 13.89 12.98 -8.65
N ALA A 239 12.75 12.59 -9.24
CA ALA A 239 11.97 13.43 -10.14
C ALA A 239 10.76 14.07 -9.45
N PRO A 240 10.40 15.33 -9.80
CA PRO A 240 9.23 16.00 -9.21
C PRO A 240 7.89 15.38 -9.63
N ALA A 241 7.85 14.69 -10.78
CA ALA A 241 6.70 13.92 -11.25
C ALA A 241 7.12 12.49 -11.60
N ASP A 242 6.17 11.56 -11.58
CA ASP A 242 6.36 10.13 -11.78
C ASP A 242 6.23 9.74 -13.26
N PRO A 243 7.31 9.37 -13.96
CA PRO A 243 7.27 9.03 -15.39
C PRO A 243 6.72 7.63 -15.69
N ARG A 244 6.56 6.79 -14.67
CA ARG A 244 6.21 5.37 -14.83
C ARG A 244 4.84 5.15 -15.50
N PRO A 245 3.78 5.96 -15.26
CA PRO A 245 2.52 5.82 -15.97
C PRO A 245 2.69 6.00 -17.48
N LEU A 246 3.38 7.07 -17.90
CA LEU A 246 3.62 7.35 -19.32
C LEU A 246 4.50 6.26 -19.96
N ALA A 247 5.56 5.82 -19.28
CA ALA A 247 6.41 4.74 -19.75
C ALA A 247 5.62 3.42 -19.95
N ALA A 248 4.68 3.11 -19.05
CA ALA A 248 3.81 1.95 -19.18
C ALA A 248 2.90 2.04 -20.41
N ILE A 249 2.24 3.18 -20.62
CA ILE A 249 1.38 3.41 -21.78
C ILE A 249 2.17 3.24 -23.08
N LEU A 250 3.34 3.89 -23.18
CA LEU A 250 4.22 3.80 -24.35
C LEU A 250 4.67 2.37 -24.63
N ALA A 251 5.01 1.59 -23.59
CA ALA A 251 5.33 0.18 -23.75
C ALA A 251 4.16 -0.61 -24.37
N GLY A 252 2.92 -0.36 -23.92
CA GLY A 252 1.72 -0.97 -24.48
C GLY A 252 1.39 -0.51 -25.91
N MET A 253 1.72 0.74 -26.26
CA MET A 253 1.50 1.29 -27.60
C MET A 253 2.53 0.81 -28.64
N LEU A 254 3.76 0.55 -28.22
CA LEU A 254 4.86 0.12 -29.09
C LEU A 254 5.02 -1.41 -29.19
N ASP A 255 4.06 -2.18 -28.66
CA ASP A 255 4.10 -3.66 -28.54
C ASP A 255 5.42 -4.16 -27.90
N ALA A 256 5.91 -3.45 -26.87
CA ALA A 256 7.19 -3.70 -26.20
C ALA A 256 7.09 -4.88 -25.21
N ARG A 257 6.87 -6.09 -25.71
CA ARG A 257 6.64 -7.30 -24.90
C ARG A 257 7.82 -7.66 -24.00
N GLU A 258 9.03 -7.22 -24.35
CA GLU A 258 10.24 -7.37 -23.55
C GLU A 258 10.13 -6.69 -22.18
N LEU A 259 9.27 -5.68 -22.04
CA LEU A 259 9.06 -4.93 -20.79
C LEU A 259 7.95 -5.50 -19.89
N VAL A 260 7.28 -6.60 -20.30
CA VAL A 260 6.25 -7.25 -19.47
C VAL A 260 6.75 -7.60 -18.05
N PRO A 261 7.97 -8.14 -17.84
CA PRO A 261 8.47 -8.39 -16.49
C PRO A 261 8.61 -7.13 -15.64
N ASP A 262 8.96 -6.00 -16.26
CA ASP A 262 9.11 -4.71 -15.57
C ASP A 262 7.73 -4.12 -15.22
N LEU A 263 6.76 -4.19 -16.13
CA LEU A 263 5.37 -3.82 -15.88
C LEU A 263 4.75 -4.66 -14.75
N LEU A 264 5.02 -5.97 -14.72
CA LEU A 264 4.54 -6.86 -13.66
C LEU A 264 5.13 -6.56 -12.28
N ARG A 265 6.25 -5.83 -12.19
CA ARG A 265 6.77 -5.31 -10.91
C ARG A 265 6.02 -4.07 -10.46
N LEU A 266 5.49 -3.29 -11.40
CA LEU A 266 4.78 -2.04 -11.15
C LEU A 266 3.29 -2.23 -10.80
N VAL A 267 2.70 -3.41 -11.05
CA VAL A 267 1.27 -3.65 -10.71
C VAL A 267 0.96 -3.56 -9.20
N SER A 268 1.99 -3.66 -8.36
CA SER A 268 1.93 -3.47 -6.91
C SER A 268 2.58 -2.16 -6.46
N SER A 269 2.86 -1.24 -7.37
CA SER A 269 3.34 0.11 -7.05
C SER A 269 2.38 0.77 -6.04
N PRO A 270 2.85 1.46 -5.00
CA PRO A 270 2.00 2.21 -4.09
C PRO A 270 1.26 3.37 -4.75
N HIS A 271 1.74 3.84 -5.91
CA HIS A 271 1.06 4.88 -6.69
C HIS A 271 -0.07 4.27 -7.55
N PRO A 272 -1.34 4.67 -7.34
CA PRO A 272 -2.48 4.04 -8.01
C PRO A 272 -2.43 4.12 -9.54
N MET A 273 -2.11 5.30 -10.09
CA MET A 273 -2.03 5.51 -11.54
C MET A 273 -0.95 4.65 -12.20
N VAL A 274 0.23 4.54 -11.56
CA VAL A 274 1.32 3.67 -12.02
C VAL A 274 0.87 2.22 -12.07
N ALA A 275 0.26 1.72 -11.00
CA ALA A 275 -0.21 0.35 -10.94
C ALA A 275 -1.33 0.07 -11.97
N ALA A 276 -2.26 1.01 -12.18
CA ALA A 276 -3.34 0.87 -13.13
C ALA A 276 -2.84 0.77 -14.58
N PHE A 277 -1.99 1.70 -15.00
CA PHE A 277 -1.40 1.64 -16.34
C PHE A 277 -0.45 0.46 -16.50
N ALA A 278 0.30 0.07 -15.47
CA ALA A 278 1.13 -1.13 -15.52
C ALA A 278 0.30 -2.40 -15.73
N LYS A 279 -0.82 -2.55 -15.02
CA LYS A 279 -1.78 -3.66 -15.18
C LYS A 279 -2.34 -3.69 -16.60
N ALA A 280 -2.90 -2.57 -17.05
CA ALA A 280 -3.51 -2.45 -18.37
C ALA A 280 -2.50 -2.73 -19.50
N SER A 281 -1.29 -2.17 -19.41
CA SER A 281 -0.21 -2.39 -20.37
C SER A 281 0.27 -3.84 -20.38
N ALA A 282 0.47 -4.45 -19.20
CA ALA A 282 0.89 -5.84 -19.10
C ALA A 282 -0.13 -6.79 -19.74
N ILE A 283 -1.43 -6.61 -19.44
CA ILE A 283 -2.52 -7.41 -20.02
C ILE A 283 -2.56 -7.22 -21.53
N ARG A 284 -2.50 -5.97 -22.01
CA ARG A 284 -2.47 -5.65 -23.45
C ARG A 284 -1.31 -6.32 -24.18
N LEU A 285 -0.15 -6.43 -23.55
CA LEU A 285 1.04 -7.11 -24.08
C LEU A 285 1.01 -8.64 -23.89
N GLY A 286 -0.09 -9.20 -23.39
CA GLY A 286 -0.32 -10.64 -23.29
C GLY A 286 0.04 -11.28 -21.94
N ALA A 287 0.26 -10.49 -20.88
CA ALA A 287 0.45 -11.03 -19.55
C ALA A 287 -0.86 -11.65 -19.02
N PRO A 288 -0.80 -12.79 -18.30
CA PRO A 288 -2.01 -13.39 -17.74
C PRO A 288 -2.57 -12.52 -16.60
N ARG A 289 -3.91 -12.38 -16.57
CA ARG A 289 -4.63 -11.66 -15.50
C ARG A 289 -4.33 -12.20 -14.10
N SER A 290 -4.02 -13.50 -13.95
CA SER A 290 -3.61 -14.08 -12.65
C SER A 290 -2.31 -13.49 -12.09
N ARG A 291 -1.45 -12.92 -12.95
CA ARG A 291 -0.21 -12.25 -12.53
C ARG A 291 -0.40 -10.73 -12.40
N ALA A 292 -1.03 -10.10 -13.39
CA ALA A 292 -1.24 -8.66 -13.40
C ALA A 292 -2.32 -8.21 -12.37
N GLY A 293 -3.32 -9.04 -12.11
CA GLY A 293 -4.55 -8.66 -11.42
C GLY A 293 -5.54 -7.97 -12.35
N THR A 294 -6.63 -7.45 -11.81
CA THR A 294 -7.67 -6.72 -12.56
C THR A 294 -7.65 -5.22 -12.24
N LEU A 295 -8.22 -4.39 -13.11
CA LEU A 295 -8.43 -2.97 -12.84
C LEU A 295 -9.48 -2.72 -11.75
N SER A 296 -10.39 -3.67 -11.50
CA SER A 296 -11.37 -3.57 -10.41
C SER A 296 -10.74 -3.59 -9.02
N GLU A 297 -9.53 -4.15 -8.85
CA GLU A 297 -8.82 -4.11 -7.57
C GLU A 297 -8.45 -2.68 -7.17
N ILE A 298 -8.12 -1.83 -8.17
CA ILE A 298 -7.58 -0.49 -7.97
C ILE A 298 -8.60 0.62 -8.19
N SER A 299 -9.77 0.29 -8.75
CA SER A 299 -10.83 1.27 -9.05
C SER A 299 -11.22 2.16 -7.86
N PRO A 300 -11.24 1.70 -6.58
CA PRO A 300 -11.56 2.60 -5.47
C PRO A 300 -10.57 3.77 -5.30
N PHE A 301 -9.37 3.66 -5.86
CA PHE A 301 -8.29 4.64 -5.70
C PHE A 301 -8.19 5.64 -6.86
N LEU A 302 -9.00 5.47 -7.92
CA LEU A 302 -8.98 6.29 -9.14
C LEU A 302 -10.29 7.06 -9.28
N PHE A 303 -10.28 8.12 -10.10
CA PHE A 303 -11.50 8.74 -10.59
C PHE A 303 -12.19 7.80 -11.59
N ASP A 304 -13.52 7.84 -11.65
CA ASP A 304 -14.28 7.02 -12.61
C ASP A 304 -13.90 7.36 -14.05
N GLU A 305 -13.66 8.64 -14.36
CA GLU A 305 -13.22 9.09 -15.67
C GLU A 305 -11.84 8.57 -16.07
N ASP A 306 -10.94 8.41 -15.09
CA ASP A 306 -9.62 7.84 -15.32
C ASP A 306 -9.72 6.34 -15.60
N LEU A 307 -10.54 5.64 -14.81
CA LEU A 307 -10.78 4.22 -14.98
C LEU A 307 -11.37 3.92 -16.36
N ASP A 308 -12.35 4.70 -16.80
CA ASP A 308 -12.98 4.57 -18.12
C ASP A 308 -11.98 4.84 -19.26
N ALA A 309 -11.13 5.86 -19.11
CA ALA A 309 -10.08 6.15 -20.08
C ALA A 309 -9.07 4.99 -20.18
N ILE A 310 -8.66 4.41 -19.05
CA ILE A 310 -7.72 3.28 -19.00
C ILE A 310 -8.35 2.03 -19.62
N ARG A 311 -9.61 1.69 -19.30
CA ARG A 311 -10.33 0.54 -19.88
C ARG A 311 -10.48 0.67 -21.39
N THR A 312 -10.91 1.84 -21.85
CA THR A 312 -11.06 2.17 -23.28
C THR A 312 -9.74 1.98 -24.01
N TRP A 313 -8.65 2.52 -23.46
CA TRP A 313 -7.31 2.39 -24.03
C TRP A 313 -6.80 0.94 -24.03
N ALA A 314 -7.00 0.21 -22.93
CA ALA A 314 -6.60 -1.18 -22.79
C ALA A 314 -7.33 -2.11 -23.76
N GLY A 315 -8.51 -1.70 -24.24
CA GLY A 315 -9.40 -2.54 -25.05
C GLY A 315 -10.15 -3.56 -24.20
N GLU A 316 -10.32 -3.31 -22.90
CA GLU A 316 -11.19 -4.13 -22.06
C GLU A 316 -12.65 -3.80 -22.40
N VAL A 317 -13.35 -4.77 -23.00
CA VAL A 317 -14.81 -4.74 -23.09
C VAL A 317 -15.33 -5.18 -21.74
N ASP A 318 -16.25 -4.42 -21.14
CA ASP A 318 -16.91 -4.82 -19.88
C ASP A 318 -17.54 -6.21 -20.09
N GLU A 319 -16.91 -7.24 -19.53
CA GLU A 319 -17.62 -8.50 -19.30
C GLU A 319 -18.54 -8.24 -18.11
N PRO A 320 -19.87 -8.40 -18.28
CA PRO A 320 -20.78 -8.27 -17.16
C PRO A 320 -20.41 -9.32 -16.10
N LEU A 321 -20.15 -8.84 -14.89
CA LEU A 321 -19.94 -9.67 -13.70
C LEU A 321 -21.17 -10.54 -13.40
#